data_AF-A0A956M482-F1
#
_entry.id   AF-A0A956M482-F1
#
_cell.length_a   1.000
_cell.length_b   1.000
_cell.length_c   1.000
_cell.angle_alpha   90.00
_cell.angle_beta   90.00
_cell.angle_gamma   90.00
#
_symmetry.space_group_name_H-M   'P 1'
#
loop_
_entity.id
_entity.type
_entity.pdbx_description
1 polymer ?
#
loop_
_entity_poly.entity_id
_entity_poly.type
_entity_poly.pdbx_seq_one_letter_code
_entity_poly.pdbx_strand_id
1 'polypeptide(L)'
;MGPLVPDVISNNLNFIVAFIIGISFGAILEQAGFSTSKKLVGLFYGYDFTVLRVFFTAGIVAMIGIMAFAHFGLLDVDLIYINPTFLWAAIIGGLIMGLGFVVGGFCPGTSVCAAAIGKIDALIFIGGAFIGIIIFTEGYPLFKPLYMASNLGIPRMFETLGMSQNIFAFIMVVFALTAFFVASIVENKVNKIERAPIRFTRVYIGISAIGVLLMVSAFVFPERQESMAQLVEDEDFVRNYEIKSLTPDQFALCLLKTRECTKLEVFDFRSEKEYEEMSLPRSTLFTFENLFEKEPNILLKLKHKEKVFIANDELTAKKMAIVATELGFKGIFILKGGLDTFKEEILNFTPIINPKTVDEKSINRFRSKAKIEIPILIENSKPKGPVKKKMKRVVGGC
;
A
#
# COMPACT_ATOMS: atom_id res chain seq x y z
N MET A 1 0.82 13.93 -5.04
CA MET A 1 -0.19 14.53 -4.12
C MET A 1 -0.48 13.50 -3.06
N GLY A 2 -0.55 13.91 -1.78
CA GLY A 2 -0.52 12.98 -0.64
C GLY A 2 -1.60 11.90 -0.77
N PRO A 3 -1.29 10.62 -0.46
CA PRO A 3 -2.22 9.51 -0.58
C PRO A 3 -3.25 9.49 0.57
N LEU A 4 -3.90 10.63 0.80
CA LEU A 4 -4.87 10.78 1.87
C LEU A 4 -6.21 10.17 1.47
N VAL A 5 -6.80 9.37 2.35
CA VAL A 5 -8.11 8.73 2.15
C VAL A 5 -9.06 9.17 3.28
N PRO A 6 -10.28 9.66 2.96
CA PRO A 6 -10.82 9.99 1.64
C PRO A 6 -10.02 11.10 0.93
N ASP A 7 -10.20 11.30 -0.39
CA ASP A 7 -9.64 12.45 -1.11
C ASP A 7 -10.22 13.77 -0.53
N VAL A 8 -9.66 14.25 0.58
CA VAL A 8 -10.13 15.46 1.28
C VAL A 8 -9.73 16.72 0.49
N ILE A 9 -8.71 16.61 -0.37
CA ILE A 9 -8.08 17.75 -1.04
C ILE A 9 -8.28 17.65 -2.56
N SER A 10 -8.92 18.65 -3.16
CA SER A 10 -9.07 18.75 -4.61
C SER A 10 -7.72 18.94 -5.31
N ASN A 11 -7.60 18.51 -6.58
CA ASN A 11 -6.34 18.62 -7.34
C ASN A 11 -5.77 20.06 -7.37
N ASN A 12 -6.64 21.08 -7.45
CA ASN A 12 -6.19 22.47 -7.44
C ASN A 12 -5.65 22.88 -6.06
N LEU A 13 -6.31 22.46 -4.98
CA LEU A 13 -5.89 22.77 -3.61
C LEU A 13 -4.59 22.03 -3.25
N ASN A 14 -4.36 20.86 -3.84
CA ASN A 14 -3.12 20.11 -3.67
C ASN A 14 -1.87 20.88 -4.15
N PHE A 15 -1.95 21.65 -5.26
CA PHE A 15 -0.82 22.46 -5.70
C PHE A 15 -0.51 23.60 -4.72
N ILE A 16 -1.56 24.22 -4.16
CA ILE A 16 -1.42 25.27 -3.15
C ILE A 16 -0.80 24.70 -1.87
N VAL A 17 -1.27 23.54 -1.42
CA VAL A 17 -0.71 22.84 -0.25
C VAL A 17 0.74 22.44 -0.49
N ALA A 18 1.06 21.90 -1.67
CA ALA A 18 2.44 21.54 -2.03
C ALA A 18 3.36 22.77 -2.03
N PHE A 19 2.88 23.91 -2.53
CA PHE A 19 3.63 25.17 -2.50
C PHE A 19 3.89 25.66 -1.06
N ILE A 20 2.88 25.64 -0.19
CA ILE A 20 3.03 26.02 1.23
C ILE A 20 3.98 25.07 1.96
N ILE A 21 3.87 23.76 1.71
CA ILE A 21 4.79 22.75 2.28
C ILE A 21 6.22 23.01 1.79
N GLY A 22 6.42 23.35 0.51
CA GLY A 22 7.73 23.68 -0.05
C GLY A 22 8.36 24.90 0.63
N ILE A 23 7.59 25.98 0.82
CA ILE A 23 8.06 27.17 1.56
C ILE A 23 8.42 26.80 3.00
N SER A 24 7.54 26.06 3.68
CA SER A 24 7.75 25.65 5.07
C SER A 24 8.99 24.76 5.20
N PHE A 25 9.18 23.83 4.27
CA PHE A 25 10.35 22.95 4.22
C PHE A 25 11.63 23.76 4.00
N GLY A 26 11.64 24.71 3.05
CA GLY A 26 12.79 25.60 2.82
C GLY A 26 13.15 26.43 4.05
N ALA A 27 12.17 27.01 4.73
CA ALA A 27 12.36 27.78 5.95
C ALA A 27 12.93 26.91 7.09
N ILE A 28 12.46 25.67 7.25
CA ILE A 28 12.99 24.73 8.25
C ILE A 28 14.44 24.33 7.92
N LEU A 29 14.77 24.08 6.64
CA LEU A 29 16.14 23.76 6.22
C LEU A 29 17.10 24.92 6.50
N GLU A 30 16.68 26.15 6.24
CA GLU A 30 17.46 27.34 6.56
C GLU A 30 17.66 27.47 8.08
N GLN A 31 16.60 27.33 8.88
CA GLN A 31 16.69 27.41 10.34
C GLN A 31 17.60 26.33 10.95
N ALA A 32 17.65 25.14 10.34
CA ALA A 32 18.59 24.08 10.71
C ALA A 32 20.06 24.43 10.35
N GLY A 33 20.26 25.42 9.48
CA GLY A 33 21.56 25.87 8.98
C GLY A 33 22.09 25.06 7.80
N PHE A 34 21.23 24.29 7.13
CA PHE A 34 21.61 23.49 5.96
C PHE A 34 21.85 24.30 4.70
N SER A 35 21.63 25.61 4.74
CA SER A 35 22.10 26.54 3.73
C SER A 35 23.63 26.70 3.74
N THR A 36 24.35 26.17 4.74
CA THR A 36 25.80 26.35 4.89
C THR A 36 26.60 25.08 4.63
N SER A 37 27.45 25.13 3.61
CA SER A 37 28.38 24.06 3.21
C SER A 37 29.26 23.59 4.38
N LYS A 38 29.75 24.50 5.23
CA LYS A 38 30.54 24.16 6.42
C LYS A 38 29.81 23.23 7.41
N LYS A 39 28.48 23.35 7.56
CA LYS A 39 27.71 22.45 8.43
C LYS A 39 27.55 21.07 7.80
N LEU A 40 27.31 21.01 6.50
CA LEU A 40 27.12 19.75 5.77
C LEU A 40 28.42 18.93 5.74
N VAL A 41 29.51 19.61 5.43
CA VAL A 41 30.85 19.02 5.38
C VAL A 41 31.36 18.66 6.79
N GLY A 42 30.83 19.30 7.83
CA GLY A 42 31.17 18.99 9.23
C GLY A 42 30.80 17.60 9.71
N LEU A 43 29.86 16.94 9.02
CA LEU A 43 29.57 15.53 9.24
C LEU A 43 30.77 14.65 8.87
N PHE A 44 31.43 14.92 7.73
CA PHE A 44 32.56 14.12 7.25
C PHE A 44 33.83 14.33 8.06
N TYR A 45 34.04 15.54 8.55
CA TYR A 45 35.16 15.86 9.44
C TYR A 45 34.88 15.53 10.91
N GLY A 46 33.65 15.12 11.25
CA GLY A 46 33.28 14.68 12.60
C GLY A 46 33.18 15.80 13.64
N TYR A 47 33.15 17.07 13.23
CA TYR A 47 32.98 18.21 14.15
C TYR A 47 31.52 18.66 14.31
N ASP A 48 30.61 18.28 13.40
CA ASP A 48 29.18 18.62 13.51
C ASP A 48 28.31 17.47 12.97
N PHE A 49 27.57 16.79 13.86
CA PHE A 49 26.66 15.69 13.50
C PHE A 49 25.19 16.14 13.37
N THR A 50 24.91 17.43 13.24
CA THR A 50 23.54 17.97 13.09
C THR A 50 22.82 17.33 11.91
N VAL A 51 23.51 17.14 10.78
CA VAL A 51 22.95 16.50 9.57
C VAL A 51 22.41 15.11 9.89
N LEU A 52 23.25 14.25 10.50
CA LEU A 52 22.88 12.89 10.86
C LEU A 52 21.66 12.89 11.80
N ARG A 53 21.66 13.73 12.84
CA ARG A 53 20.54 13.81 13.80
C ARG A 53 19.23 14.21 13.12
N VAL A 54 19.24 15.26 12.30
CA VAL A 54 18.01 15.76 11.66
C VAL A 54 17.47 14.77 10.62
N PHE A 55 18.30 14.20 9.76
CA PHE A 55 17.80 13.28 8.72
C PHE A 55 17.27 11.96 9.31
N PHE A 56 17.94 11.38 10.31
CA PHE A 56 17.43 10.18 10.97
C PHE A 56 16.14 10.45 11.76
N THR A 57 16.08 11.56 12.51
CA THR A 57 14.83 11.92 13.22
C THR A 57 13.68 12.17 12.25
N ALA A 58 13.91 12.91 11.15
CA ALA A 58 12.91 13.14 10.12
C ALA A 58 12.43 11.82 9.48
N GLY A 59 13.37 10.91 9.16
CA GLY A 59 13.05 9.60 8.61
C GLY A 59 12.21 8.73 9.55
N ILE A 60 12.56 8.69 10.84
CA ILE A 60 11.81 7.94 11.86
C ILE A 60 10.43 8.53 12.08
N VAL A 61 10.33 9.86 12.21
CA VAL A 61 9.05 10.55 12.37
C VAL A 61 8.16 10.32 11.14
N ALA A 62 8.71 10.36 9.94
CA ALA A 62 7.97 10.06 8.72
C ALA A 62 7.51 8.59 8.68
N MET A 63 8.38 7.64 9.04
CA MET A 63 8.04 6.21 9.10
C MET A 63 6.90 5.94 10.09
N ILE A 64 7.03 6.42 11.33
CA ILE A 64 5.99 6.29 12.37
C ILE A 64 4.71 7.02 11.95
N GLY A 65 4.84 8.21 11.35
CA GLY A 65 3.70 8.99 10.87
C GLY A 65 2.93 8.29 9.75
N ILE A 66 3.62 7.68 8.78
CA ILE A 66 3.01 6.88 7.71
C ILE A 66 2.29 5.67 8.33
N MET A 67 2.92 4.96 9.27
CA MET A 67 2.29 3.82 9.96
C MET A 67 1.04 4.23 10.73
N ALA A 68 1.11 5.34 11.47
CA ALA A 68 -0.03 5.85 12.23
C ALA A 68 -1.18 6.27 11.30
N PHE A 69 -0.90 7.04 10.23
CA PHE A 69 -1.94 7.44 9.28
C PHE A 69 -2.51 6.27 8.49
N ALA A 70 -1.70 5.25 8.18
CA ALA A 70 -2.17 4.01 7.57
C ALA A 70 -3.11 3.25 8.52
N HIS A 71 -2.77 3.16 9.80
CA HIS A 71 -3.61 2.52 10.81
C HIS A 71 -4.97 3.21 10.95
N PHE A 72 -5.00 4.55 11.02
CA PHE A 72 -6.26 5.31 11.07
C PHE A 72 -7.03 5.35 9.74
N GLY A 73 -6.53 4.68 8.69
CA GLY A 73 -7.14 4.68 7.35
C GLY A 73 -7.13 6.05 6.67
N LEU A 74 -6.34 7.00 7.19
CA LEU A 74 -6.15 8.34 6.63
C LEU A 74 -5.15 8.36 5.49
N LEU A 75 -4.30 7.33 5.40
CA LEU A 75 -3.27 7.21 4.37
C LEU A 75 -3.29 5.81 3.76
N ASP A 76 -3.24 5.74 2.43
CA ASP A 76 -3.16 4.49 1.69
C ASP A 76 -1.70 4.23 1.28
N VAL A 77 -1.08 3.21 1.88
CA VAL A 77 0.33 2.86 1.67
C VAL A 77 0.56 2.31 0.25
N ASP A 78 -0.46 1.73 -0.38
CA ASP A 78 -0.34 1.24 -1.77
C ASP A 78 -0.27 2.37 -2.79
N LEU A 79 -0.69 3.57 -2.43
CA LEU A 79 -0.54 4.75 -3.27
C LEU A 79 0.84 5.40 -3.17
N ILE A 80 1.62 5.05 -2.15
CA ILE A 80 3.00 5.53 -2.04
C ILE A 80 3.79 4.84 -3.14
N TYR A 81 4.25 5.64 -4.10
CA TYR A 81 5.14 5.14 -5.13
C TYR A 81 6.50 4.86 -4.49
N ILE A 82 6.87 3.59 -4.46
CA ILE A 82 8.20 3.14 -4.03
C ILE A 82 9.03 2.92 -5.29
N ASN A 83 10.18 3.59 -5.36
CA ASN A 83 11.07 3.46 -6.51
C ASN A 83 11.65 2.03 -6.57
N PRO A 84 11.61 1.39 -7.75
CA PRO A 84 12.20 0.07 -7.94
C PRO A 84 13.72 0.13 -7.78
N THR A 85 14.28 -0.94 -7.24
CA THR A 85 15.71 -1.03 -6.94
C THR A 85 16.45 -1.66 -8.11
N PHE A 86 17.20 -0.85 -8.84
CA PHE A 86 18.20 -1.29 -9.82
C PHE A 86 19.56 -1.31 -9.14
N LEU A 87 20.07 -2.49 -8.78
CA LEU A 87 21.20 -2.61 -7.86
C LEU A 87 22.47 -1.91 -8.37
N TRP A 88 22.87 -2.18 -9.61
CA TRP A 88 24.09 -1.60 -10.19
C TRP A 88 23.96 -0.10 -10.42
N ALA A 89 22.80 0.34 -10.88
CA ALA A 89 22.50 1.76 -11.07
C ALA A 89 22.52 2.52 -9.72
N ALA A 90 21.98 1.91 -8.66
CA ALA A 90 21.96 2.50 -7.33
C ALA A 90 23.37 2.60 -6.72
N ILE A 91 24.22 1.57 -6.88
CA ILE A 91 25.60 1.59 -6.38
C ILE A 91 26.42 2.65 -7.10
N ILE A 92 26.44 2.62 -8.44
CA ILE A 92 27.26 3.54 -9.24
C ILE A 92 26.74 4.97 -9.14
N GLY A 93 25.42 5.15 -9.25
CA GLY A 93 24.78 6.45 -9.09
C GLY A 93 24.98 7.02 -7.69
N GLY A 94 24.88 6.18 -6.66
CA GLY A 94 25.13 6.57 -5.27
C GLY A 94 26.57 7.02 -5.03
N LEU A 95 27.56 6.35 -5.62
CA LEU A 95 28.97 6.75 -5.53
C LEU A 95 29.23 8.09 -6.23
N ILE A 96 28.71 8.28 -7.45
CA ILE A 96 28.85 9.54 -8.20
C ILE A 96 28.17 10.68 -7.45
N MET A 97 26.95 10.46 -6.95
CA MET A 97 26.20 11.45 -6.17
C MET A 97 26.94 11.79 -4.87
N GLY A 98 27.47 10.79 -4.16
CA GLY A 98 28.26 10.98 -2.95
C GLY A 98 29.54 11.80 -3.20
N LEU A 99 30.26 11.53 -4.29
CA LEU A 99 31.42 12.33 -4.70
C LEU A 99 31.01 13.78 -4.99
N GLY A 100 29.90 13.98 -5.71
CA GLY A 100 29.34 15.30 -5.97
C GLY A 100 28.98 16.04 -4.69
N PHE A 101 28.41 15.35 -3.70
CA PHE A 101 28.08 15.93 -2.40
C PHE A 101 29.32 16.39 -1.64
N VAL A 102 30.41 15.61 -1.63
CA VAL A 102 31.66 15.97 -0.97
C VAL A 102 32.34 17.16 -1.66
N VAL A 103 32.38 17.16 -2.99
CA VAL A 103 33.01 18.24 -3.77
C VAL A 103 32.20 19.53 -3.69
N GLY A 104 30.88 19.43 -3.81
CA GLY A 104 29.98 20.58 -3.82
C GLY A 104 29.62 21.11 -2.44
N GLY A 105 29.75 20.29 -1.39
CA GLY A 105 29.34 20.66 -0.03
C GLY A 105 27.83 20.85 0.15
N PHE A 106 27.01 20.42 -0.82
CA PHE A 106 25.55 20.56 -0.81
C PHE A 106 24.84 19.30 -1.32
N CYS A 107 23.79 18.87 -0.61
CA CYS A 107 22.80 17.95 -1.17
C CYS A 107 21.91 18.70 -2.18
N PRO A 108 21.28 18.01 -3.15
CA PRO A 108 20.42 18.65 -4.16
C PRO A 108 19.31 19.55 -3.58
N GLY A 109 18.68 19.14 -2.47
CA GLY A 109 17.66 19.96 -1.82
C GLY A 109 18.23 21.16 -1.05
N THR A 110 19.38 20.98 -0.39
CA THR A 110 20.03 22.03 0.38
C THR A 110 20.69 23.09 -0.50
N SER A 111 21.14 22.72 -1.71
CA SER A 111 21.68 23.69 -2.67
C SER A 111 20.60 24.66 -3.14
N VAL A 112 19.36 24.21 -3.37
CA VAL A 112 18.24 25.08 -3.74
C VAL A 112 17.92 26.06 -2.60
N CYS A 113 17.89 25.60 -1.35
CA CYS A 113 17.73 26.46 -0.18
C CYS A 113 18.89 27.48 -0.06
N ALA A 114 20.14 27.06 -0.24
CA ALA A 114 21.30 27.94 -0.21
C ALA A 114 21.29 28.96 -1.35
N ALA A 115 20.90 28.56 -2.56
CA ALA A 115 20.78 29.44 -3.72
C ALA A 115 19.69 30.50 -3.52
N ALA A 116 18.57 30.16 -2.86
CA ALA A 116 17.53 31.12 -2.51
C ALA A 116 18.01 32.23 -1.56
N ILE A 117 19.04 31.95 -0.74
CA ILE A 117 19.69 32.92 0.16
C ILE A 117 20.79 33.71 -0.57
N GLY A 118 21.06 33.42 -1.86
CA GLY A 118 22.03 34.14 -2.69
C GLY A 118 23.45 33.58 -2.62
N LYS A 119 23.62 32.33 -2.19
CA LYS A 119 24.95 31.70 -2.12
C LYS A 119 25.48 31.30 -3.49
N ILE A 120 26.63 31.86 -3.85
CA ILE A 120 27.27 31.66 -5.16
C ILE A 120 27.77 30.22 -5.33
N ASP A 121 28.33 29.62 -4.28
CA ASP A 121 28.76 28.22 -4.27
C ASP A 121 27.59 27.27 -4.56
N ALA A 122 26.41 27.56 -4.01
CA ALA A 122 25.20 26.78 -4.30
C ALA A 122 24.67 27.00 -5.73
N LEU A 123 24.72 28.22 -6.26
CA LEU A 123 24.32 28.51 -7.65
C LEU A 123 25.20 27.77 -8.67
N ILE A 124 26.51 27.73 -8.44
CA ILE A 124 27.45 26.98 -9.29
C ILE A 124 27.16 25.47 -9.19
N PHE A 125 26.89 24.96 -7.99
CA PHE A 125 26.53 23.56 -7.79
C PHE A 125 25.24 23.18 -8.54
N ILE A 126 24.20 24.02 -8.46
CA ILE A 126 22.95 23.80 -9.20
C ILE A 126 23.21 23.83 -10.71
N GLY A 127 24.00 24.79 -11.20
CA GLY A 127 24.38 24.84 -12.62
C GLY A 127 25.09 23.57 -13.07
N GLY A 128 26.05 23.08 -12.28
CA GLY A 128 26.74 21.81 -12.52
C GLY A 128 25.79 20.61 -12.51
N ALA A 129 24.82 20.58 -11.59
CA ALA A 129 23.81 19.54 -11.54
C ALA A 129 22.92 19.53 -12.80
N PHE A 130 22.47 20.71 -13.27
CA PHE A 130 21.71 20.82 -14.52
C PHE A 130 22.49 20.34 -15.73
N ILE A 131 23.77 20.72 -15.85
CA ILE A 131 24.64 20.23 -16.92
C ILE A 131 24.79 18.71 -16.85
N GLY A 132 24.99 18.16 -15.64
CA GLY A 132 25.05 16.72 -15.41
C GLY A 132 23.78 15.98 -15.84
N ILE A 133 22.60 16.53 -15.53
CA ILE A 133 21.30 15.98 -15.96
C ILE A 133 21.19 15.96 -17.49
N ILE A 134 21.60 17.05 -18.17
CA ILE A 134 21.56 17.12 -19.64
C ILE A 134 22.49 16.08 -20.26
N ILE A 135 23.74 15.99 -19.79
CA ILE A 135 24.72 15.01 -20.26
C ILE A 135 24.19 13.58 -20.04
N PHE A 136 23.59 13.30 -18.89
CA PHE A 136 23.01 12.00 -18.61
C PHE A 136 21.80 11.69 -19.51
N THR A 137 20.95 12.69 -19.78
CA THR A 137 19.77 12.53 -20.62
C THR A 137 20.14 12.19 -22.07
N GLU A 138 21.10 12.92 -22.64
CA GLU A 138 21.63 12.66 -23.98
C GLU A 138 22.42 11.34 -24.04
N GLY A 139 23.18 11.03 -22.99
CA GLY A 139 23.94 9.79 -22.85
C GLY A 139 23.10 8.56 -22.46
N TYR A 140 21.81 8.74 -22.15
CA TYR A 140 20.95 7.68 -21.65
C TYR A 140 20.92 6.41 -22.51
N PRO A 141 20.94 6.46 -23.86
CA PRO A 141 20.99 5.27 -24.70
C PRO A 141 22.21 4.37 -24.42
N LEU A 142 23.35 4.97 -24.05
CA LEU A 142 24.59 4.26 -23.72
C LEU A 142 24.55 3.67 -22.30
N PHE A 143 23.92 4.38 -21.35
CA PHE A 143 23.83 3.94 -19.96
C PHE A 143 22.65 3.01 -19.68
N LYS A 144 21.66 2.92 -20.57
CA LYS A 144 20.48 2.05 -20.48
C LYS A 144 20.79 0.60 -20.04
N PRO A 145 21.76 -0.12 -20.64
CA PRO A 145 22.07 -1.49 -20.22
C PRO A 145 22.56 -1.59 -18.77
N LEU A 146 23.31 -0.59 -18.30
CA LEU A 146 23.77 -0.50 -16.91
C LEU A 146 22.64 -0.05 -15.96
N TYR A 147 21.81 0.89 -16.41
CA TYR A 147 20.71 1.48 -15.64
C TYR A 147 19.59 0.47 -15.37
N MET A 148 19.31 -0.42 -16.33
CA MET A 148 18.29 -1.47 -16.20
C MET A 148 18.85 -2.79 -15.65
N ALA A 149 20.16 -2.86 -15.34
CA ALA A 149 20.79 -4.08 -14.86
C ALA A 149 20.31 -4.45 -13.45
N SER A 150 19.99 -5.73 -13.25
CA SER A 150 19.62 -6.31 -11.94
C SER A 150 18.43 -5.60 -11.26
N ASN A 151 17.28 -5.59 -11.94
CA ASN A 151 16.02 -5.10 -11.38
C ASN A 151 15.52 -6.05 -10.27
N LEU A 152 15.60 -5.61 -9.03
CA LEU A 152 15.10 -6.34 -7.86
C LEU A 152 13.62 -6.05 -7.57
N GLY A 153 12.96 -5.25 -8.40
CA GLY A 153 11.59 -4.81 -8.18
C GLY A 153 11.50 -3.82 -7.03
N ILE A 154 10.49 -3.99 -6.17
CA ILE A 154 10.21 -3.10 -5.04
C ILE A 154 10.42 -3.88 -3.73
N PRO A 155 11.65 -4.34 -3.42
CA PRO A 155 11.87 -5.09 -2.19
C PRO A 155 11.74 -4.13 -1.01
N ARG A 156 10.80 -4.39 -0.09
CA ARG A 156 10.77 -3.69 1.19
C ARG A 156 11.75 -4.38 2.14
N MET A 157 12.53 -3.60 2.89
CA MET A 157 13.55 -4.18 3.78
C MET A 157 13.00 -5.15 4.83
N PHE A 158 11.76 -4.93 5.30
CA PHE A 158 11.14 -5.83 6.26
C PHE A 158 10.71 -7.16 5.62
N GLU A 159 10.27 -7.14 4.35
CA GLU A 159 9.91 -8.36 3.60
C GLU A 159 11.16 -9.20 3.30
N THR A 160 12.28 -8.57 2.93
CA THR A 160 13.54 -9.29 2.66
C THR A 160 14.16 -9.90 3.92
N LEU A 161 13.94 -9.29 5.08
CA LEU A 161 14.37 -9.81 6.38
C LEU A 161 13.38 -10.83 6.97
N GLY A 162 12.19 -10.99 6.39
CA GLY A 162 11.14 -11.87 6.92
C GLY A 162 10.60 -11.41 8.29
N MET A 163 10.62 -10.11 8.55
CA MET A 163 10.19 -9.53 9.83
C MET A 163 8.94 -8.68 9.65
N SER A 164 8.12 -8.55 10.70
CA SER A 164 6.97 -7.64 10.66
C SER A 164 7.42 -6.18 10.57
N GLN A 165 6.61 -5.35 9.92
CA GLN A 165 6.88 -3.92 9.73
C GLN A 165 7.10 -3.20 11.07
N ASN A 166 6.36 -3.60 12.11
CA ASN A 166 6.46 -3.03 13.46
C ASN A 166 7.83 -3.32 14.08
N ILE A 167 8.29 -4.58 14.03
CA ILE A 167 9.60 -4.96 14.59
C ILE A 167 10.73 -4.21 13.87
N PHE A 168 10.65 -4.09 12.55
CA PHE A 168 11.62 -3.32 11.78
C PHE A 168 11.66 -1.85 12.21
N ALA A 169 10.50 -1.21 12.39
CA ALA A 169 10.41 0.17 12.87
C ALA A 169 11.04 0.33 14.27
N PHE A 170 10.85 -0.64 15.17
CA PHE A 170 11.48 -0.64 16.50
C PHE A 170 12.99 -0.73 16.44
N ILE A 171 13.52 -1.66 15.63
CA ILE A 171 14.97 -1.80 15.44
C ILE A 171 15.56 -0.49 14.89
N MET A 172 14.89 0.15 13.94
CA MET A 172 15.34 1.42 13.37
C MET A 172 15.37 2.56 14.39
N VAL A 173 14.40 2.64 15.31
CA VAL A 173 14.41 3.62 16.40
C VAL A 173 15.58 3.38 17.35
N VAL A 174 15.79 2.13 17.79
CA VAL A 174 16.90 1.77 18.67
C VAL A 174 18.25 2.06 18.01
N PHE A 175 18.37 1.73 16.72
CA PHE A 175 19.56 2.01 15.92
C PHE A 175 19.86 3.52 15.87
N ALA A 176 18.85 4.36 15.62
CA ALA A 176 19.05 5.80 15.56
C ALA A 176 19.41 6.42 16.91
N LEU A 177 18.80 5.98 18.01
CA LEU A 177 19.16 6.41 19.36
C LEU A 177 20.62 6.05 19.67
N THR A 178 21.04 4.85 19.30
CA THR A 178 22.43 4.39 19.44
C THR A 178 23.37 5.25 18.58
N ALA A 179 23.00 5.53 17.33
CA ALA A 179 23.78 6.39 16.44
C ALA A 179 23.92 7.82 16.99
N PHE A 180 22.88 8.40 17.59
CA PHE A 180 22.94 9.73 18.20
C PHE A 180 23.83 9.78 19.44
N PHE A 181 23.81 8.70 20.23
CA PHE A 181 24.70 8.55 21.38
C PHE A 181 26.16 8.48 20.93
N VAL A 182 26.48 7.59 19.96
CA VAL A 182 27.82 7.45 19.40
C VAL A 182 28.30 8.75 18.74
N ALA A 183 27.44 9.40 17.95
CA ALA A 183 27.75 10.68 17.31
C ALA A 183 28.11 11.75 18.36
N SER A 184 27.41 11.80 19.48
CA SER A 184 27.71 12.75 20.56
C SER A 184 29.07 12.48 21.21
N ILE A 185 29.46 11.22 21.37
CA ILE A 185 30.80 10.84 21.88
C ILE A 185 31.89 11.30 20.91
N VAL A 186 31.71 11.01 19.62
CA VAL A 186 32.68 11.39 18.58
C VAL A 186 32.80 12.92 18.49
N GLU A 187 31.67 13.62 18.47
CA GLU A 187 31.62 15.09 18.41
C GLU A 187 32.36 15.74 19.59
N ASN A 188 32.11 15.26 20.81
CA ASN A 188 32.78 15.76 22.01
C ASN A 188 34.29 15.52 21.97
N LYS A 189 34.71 14.36 21.46
CA LYS A 189 36.13 14.00 21.33
C LYS A 189 36.83 14.86 20.28
N VAL A 190 36.21 15.08 19.13
CA VAL A 190 36.77 15.88 18.03
C VAL A 190 36.81 17.37 18.40
N ASN A 191 35.73 17.89 19.00
CA ASN A 191 35.64 19.30 19.37
C ASN A 191 36.35 19.64 20.69
N LYS A 192 36.85 18.64 21.44
CA LYS A 192 37.48 18.79 22.77
C LYS A 192 36.56 19.50 23.76
N ILE A 193 35.27 19.15 23.74
CA ILE A 193 34.27 19.74 24.64
C ILE A 193 33.76 18.65 25.58
N GLU A 194 33.80 18.92 26.90
CA GLU A 194 33.15 18.09 27.90
C GLU A 194 31.66 18.46 28.03
N ARG A 195 30.84 17.97 27.09
CA ARG A 195 29.37 18.06 27.19
C ARG A 195 28.81 16.68 27.49
N ALA A 196 27.85 16.60 28.41
CA ALA A 196 27.09 15.37 28.58
C ALA A 196 26.43 14.97 27.23
N PRO A 197 26.53 13.69 26.82
CA PRO A 197 26.03 13.24 25.52
C PRO A 197 24.51 13.34 25.40
N ILE A 198 23.79 13.39 26.53
CA ILE A 198 22.33 13.51 26.58
C ILE A 198 21.96 14.66 27.53
N ARG A 199 21.11 15.58 27.05
CA ARG A 199 20.54 16.64 27.88
C ARG A 199 19.08 16.31 28.17
N PHE A 200 18.78 15.96 29.41
CA PHE A 200 17.41 15.75 29.87
C PHE A 200 16.79 17.10 30.25
N THR A 201 16.24 17.83 29.28
CA THR A 201 15.35 18.96 29.55
C THR A 201 13.89 18.50 29.52
N ARG A 202 13.00 19.24 30.20
CA ARG A 202 11.55 18.92 30.21
C ARG A 202 10.96 18.78 28.80
N VAL A 203 11.46 19.56 27.85
CA VAL A 203 11.03 19.52 26.44
C VAL A 203 11.47 18.22 25.76
N TYR A 204 12.73 17.80 25.95
CA TYR A 204 13.20 16.52 25.40
C TYR A 204 12.44 15.33 25.98
N ILE A 205 12.16 15.34 27.27
CA ILE A 205 11.36 14.28 27.92
C ILE A 205 9.94 14.26 27.34
N GLY A 206 9.31 15.43 27.14
CA GLY A 206 7.97 15.52 26.54
C GLY A 206 7.92 14.99 25.10
N ILE A 207 8.88 15.39 24.25
CA ILE A 207 8.95 14.92 22.86
C ILE A 207 9.24 13.42 22.81
N SER A 208 10.17 12.91 23.64
CA SER A 208 10.45 11.48 23.73
C SER A 208 9.26 10.69 24.23
N ALA A 209 8.50 11.19 25.21
CA ALA A 209 7.29 10.54 25.70
C ALA A 209 6.19 10.46 24.64
N ILE A 210 5.98 11.52 23.85
CA ILE A 210 5.04 11.50 22.71
C ILE A 210 5.50 10.50 21.65
N GLY A 211 6.80 10.50 21.32
CA GLY A 211 7.36 9.56 20.35
C GLY A 211 7.20 8.10 20.79
N VAL A 212 7.45 7.81 22.07
CA VAL A 212 7.24 6.48 22.65
C VAL A 212 5.77 6.12 22.67
N LEU A 213 4.87 7.04 23.01
CA LEU A 213 3.42 6.78 23.02
C LEU A 213 2.89 6.47 21.62
N LEU A 214 3.32 7.23 20.60
CA LEU A 214 2.98 6.96 19.20
C LEU A 214 3.54 5.60 18.74
N MET A 215 4.79 5.30 19.12
CA MET A 215 5.43 4.03 18.82
C MET A 215 4.70 2.85 19.48
N VAL A 216 4.37 2.95 20.76
CA VAL A 216 3.62 1.92 21.50
C VAL A 216 2.22 1.77 20.91
N SER A 217 1.56 2.86 20.50
CA SER A 217 0.25 2.77 19.86
C SER A 217 0.32 1.96 18.55
N ALA A 218 1.33 2.20 17.71
CA ALA A 218 1.53 1.44 16.48
C ALA A 218 1.91 -0.04 16.74
N PHE A 219 2.44 -0.35 17.92
CA PHE A 219 2.79 -1.71 18.35
C PHE A 219 1.63 -2.48 18.99
N VAL A 220 0.77 -1.78 19.73
CA VAL A 220 -0.35 -2.38 20.48
C VAL A 220 -1.54 -2.65 19.57
N PHE A 221 -1.73 -1.85 18.53
CA PHE A 221 -2.85 -2.03 17.61
C PHE A 221 -2.41 -2.83 16.36
N PRO A 222 -2.99 -4.02 16.11
CA PRO A 222 -2.65 -4.83 14.95
C PRO A 222 -2.97 -4.09 13.64
N GLU A 223 -2.30 -4.50 12.55
CA GLU A 223 -2.63 -3.98 11.22
C GLU A 223 -4.11 -4.19 10.93
N ARG A 224 -4.74 -3.26 10.19
CA ARG A 224 -6.18 -3.34 9.89
C ARG A 224 -6.55 -4.68 9.23
N GLN A 225 -5.66 -5.22 8.40
CA GLN A 225 -5.83 -6.53 7.79
C GLN A 225 -5.84 -7.66 8.84
N GLU A 226 -4.89 -7.69 9.78
CA GLU A 226 -4.83 -8.67 10.86
C GLU A 226 -6.02 -8.55 11.83
N SER A 227 -6.42 -7.33 12.18
CA SER A 227 -7.60 -7.07 13.01
C SER A 227 -8.88 -7.60 12.36
N MET A 228 -9.06 -7.37 11.06
CA MET A 228 -10.20 -7.90 10.33
C MET A 228 -10.13 -9.42 10.17
N ALA A 229 -8.93 -10.00 10.00
CA ALA A 229 -8.74 -11.45 9.95
C ALA A 229 -9.18 -12.11 11.27
N GLN A 230 -8.75 -11.55 12.41
CA GLN A 230 -9.15 -12.03 13.74
C GLN A 230 -10.66 -11.87 13.98
N LEU A 231 -11.27 -10.77 13.51
CA LEU A 231 -12.71 -10.55 13.63
C LEU A 231 -13.53 -11.65 12.94
N VAL A 232 -13.08 -12.11 11.76
CA VAL A 232 -13.79 -13.13 10.98
C VAL A 232 -13.35 -14.57 11.30
N GLU A 233 -12.35 -14.75 12.16
CA GLU A 233 -12.02 -16.06 12.74
C GLU A 233 -13.05 -16.51 13.77
N ASP A 234 -13.70 -15.57 14.47
CA ASP A 234 -14.81 -15.86 15.38
C ASP A 234 -16.06 -16.29 14.59
N GLU A 235 -16.33 -17.60 14.56
CA GLU A 235 -17.48 -18.15 13.83
C GLU A 235 -18.83 -17.70 14.38
N ASP A 236 -18.94 -17.49 15.69
CA ASP A 236 -20.21 -17.09 16.32
C ASP A 236 -20.56 -15.67 15.91
N PHE A 237 -19.56 -14.78 15.85
CA PHE A 237 -19.71 -13.45 15.29
C PHE A 237 -20.16 -13.51 13.82
N VAL A 238 -19.47 -14.31 12.99
CA VAL A 238 -19.77 -14.42 11.55
C VAL A 238 -21.18 -14.98 11.32
N ARG A 239 -21.61 -15.98 12.10
CA ARG A 239 -22.95 -16.58 11.98
C ARG A 239 -24.05 -15.58 12.31
N ASN A 240 -23.87 -14.78 13.35
CA ASN A 240 -24.87 -13.81 13.81
C ASN A 240 -24.89 -12.49 13.02
N TYR A 241 -23.82 -12.17 12.28
CA TYR A 241 -23.77 -10.97 11.46
C TYR A 241 -24.80 -11.04 10.31
N GLU A 242 -25.67 -10.04 10.20
CA GLU A 242 -26.68 -10.01 9.13
C GLU A 242 -26.10 -9.51 7.80
N ILE A 243 -26.01 -10.41 6.81
CA ILE A 243 -25.67 -10.08 5.43
C ILE A 243 -26.79 -10.57 4.51
N LYS A 244 -27.10 -9.77 3.49
CA LYS A 244 -28.09 -10.14 2.48
C LYS A 244 -27.59 -11.36 1.70
N SER A 245 -28.44 -12.36 1.53
CA SER A 245 -28.11 -13.57 0.77
C SER A 245 -29.00 -13.70 -0.47
N LEU A 246 -28.45 -14.27 -1.54
CA LEU A 246 -29.20 -14.75 -2.70
C LEU A 246 -29.40 -16.26 -2.57
N THR A 247 -30.58 -16.75 -2.93
CA THR A 247 -30.81 -18.20 -3.02
C THR A 247 -30.15 -18.78 -4.28
N PRO A 248 -29.86 -20.09 -4.31
CA PRO A 248 -29.35 -20.76 -5.51
C PRO A 248 -30.21 -20.50 -6.75
N ASP A 249 -31.55 -20.48 -6.61
CA ASP A 249 -32.46 -20.22 -7.72
C ASP A 249 -32.39 -18.77 -8.23
N GLN A 250 -32.33 -17.79 -7.31
CA GLN A 250 -32.18 -16.37 -7.69
C GLN A 250 -30.84 -16.14 -8.41
N PHE A 251 -29.79 -16.76 -7.91
CA PHE A 251 -28.47 -16.67 -8.50
C PHE A 251 -28.43 -17.34 -9.89
N ALA A 252 -28.99 -18.55 -10.02
CA ALA A 252 -29.14 -19.25 -11.30
C ALA A 252 -29.93 -18.41 -12.32
N LEU A 253 -31.02 -17.77 -11.89
CA LEU A 253 -31.84 -16.93 -12.74
C LEU A 253 -31.01 -15.75 -13.29
N CYS A 254 -30.19 -15.13 -12.45
CA CYS A 254 -29.34 -14.02 -12.86
C CYS A 254 -28.20 -14.43 -13.79
N LEU A 255 -27.68 -15.67 -13.67
CA LEU A 255 -26.71 -16.21 -14.61
C LEU A 255 -27.32 -16.45 -16.00
N LEU A 256 -28.56 -16.96 -16.05
CA LEU A 256 -29.26 -17.26 -17.31
C LEU A 256 -29.79 -16.00 -18.00
N LYS A 257 -30.32 -15.04 -17.22
CA LYS A 257 -30.96 -13.83 -17.74
C LYS A 257 -30.06 -12.61 -17.62
N THR A 258 -28.95 -12.63 -18.35
CA THR A 258 -27.91 -11.59 -18.30
C THR A 258 -28.43 -10.17 -18.58
N ARG A 259 -29.50 -10.02 -19.37
CA ARG A 259 -30.13 -8.72 -19.67
C ARG A 259 -30.98 -8.16 -18.53
N GLU A 260 -31.51 -9.01 -17.67
CA GLU A 260 -32.33 -8.61 -16.52
C GLU A 260 -31.45 -8.37 -15.27
N CYS A 261 -30.38 -9.16 -15.08
CA CYS A 261 -29.40 -9.00 -14.00
C CYS A 261 -28.09 -8.33 -14.46
N THR A 262 -28.18 -7.16 -15.11
CA THR A 262 -27.00 -6.41 -15.58
C THR A 262 -26.15 -5.83 -14.44
N LYS A 263 -26.75 -5.66 -13.26
CA LYS A 263 -26.11 -5.07 -12.07
C LYS A 263 -25.26 -6.06 -11.27
N LEU A 264 -25.45 -7.36 -11.45
CA LEU A 264 -24.79 -8.40 -10.67
C LEU A 264 -23.33 -8.60 -11.12
N GLU A 265 -22.41 -8.63 -10.16
CA GLU A 265 -20.98 -8.90 -10.36
C GLU A 265 -20.53 -9.93 -9.33
N VAL A 266 -19.88 -11.00 -9.80
CA VAL A 266 -19.54 -12.15 -8.96
C VAL A 266 -18.06 -12.06 -8.58
N PHE A 267 -17.79 -12.14 -7.28
CA PHE A 267 -16.46 -12.17 -6.69
C PHE A 267 -16.24 -13.55 -6.08
N ASP A 268 -15.33 -14.31 -6.68
CA ASP A 268 -15.04 -15.69 -6.30
C ASP A 268 -13.82 -15.72 -5.37
N PHE A 269 -13.99 -16.26 -4.17
CA PHE A 269 -12.96 -16.35 -3.13
C PHE A 269 -12.42 -17.78 -2.94
N ARG A 270 -12.70 -18.69 -3.88
CA ARG A 270 -12.09 -20.03 -3.89
C ARG A 270 -10.62 -19.97 -4.28
N SER A 271 -9.92 -21.10 -4.18
CA SER A 271 -8.53 -21.16 -4.63
C SER A 271 -8.42 -21.00 -6.15
N GLU A 272 -7.26 -20.55 -6.64
CA GLU A 272 -7.00 -20.36 -8.07
C GLU A 272 -7.24 -21.65 -8.88
N LYS A 273 -6.88 -22.81 -8.31
CA LYS A 273 -7.11 -24.12 -8.94
C LYS A 273 -8.60 -24.41 -9.13
N GLU A 274 -9.41 -24.23 -8.08
CA GLU A 274 -10.85 -24.49 -8.13
C GLU A 274 -11.59 -23.51 -9.05
N TYR A 275 -11.06 -22.30 -9.18
CA TYR A 275 -11.57 -21.28 -10.10
C TYR A 275 -11.26 -21.62 -11.57
N GLU A 276 -10.05 -22.10 -11.85
CA GLU A 276 -9.64 -22.55 -13.19
C GLU A 276 -10.41 -23.80 -13.64
N GLU A 277 -10.71 -24.71 -12.73
CA GLU A 277 -11.55 -25.89 -13.01
C GLU A 277 -12.98 -25.51 -13.40
N MET A 278 -13.57 -24.53 -12.72
CA MET A 278 -14.94 -24.06 -12.98
C MET A 278 -15.08 -22.58 -12.65
N SER A 279 -14.98 -21.72 -13.66
CA SER A 279 -15.25 -20.29 -13.52
C SER A 279 -16.72 -19.97 -13.85
N LEU A 280 -17.42 -19.24 -12.99
CA LEU A 280 -18.78 -18.80 -13.30
C LEU A 280 -18.78 -17.63 -14.32
N PRO A 281 -19.86 -17.49 -15.11
CA PRO A 281 -20.03 -16.33 -15.98
C PRO A 281 -19.95 -15.02 -15.19
N ARG A 282 -19.15 -14.06 -15.70
CA ARG A 282 -18.94 -12.73 -15.07
C ARG A 282 -18.37 -12.79 -13.64
N SER A 283 -17.74 -13.91 -13.27
CA SER A 283 -16.96 -14.00 -12.04
C SER A 283 -15.57 -13.38 -12.21
N THR A 284 -15.04 -12.92 -11.09
CA THR A 284 -13.67 -12.44 -10.96
C THR A 284 -13.07 -13.05 -9.71
N LEU A 285 -11.92 -13.71 -9.84
CA LEU A 285 -11.20 -14.29 -8.70
C LEU A 285 -10.60 -13.19 -7.82
N PHE A 286 -10.86 -13.29 -6.52
CA PHE A 286 -10.39 -12.38 -5.47
C PHE A 286 -9.84 -13.18 -4.30
N THR A 287 -8.80 -12.64 -3.64
CA THR A 287 -8.32 -13.16 -2.36
C THR A 287 -8.68 -12.24 -1.20
N PHE A 288 -8.46 -12.70 0.03
CA PHE A 288 -8.62 -11.88 1.23
C PHE A 288 -7.75 -10.62 1.17
N GLU A 289 -6.51 -10.75 0.71
CA GLU A 289 -5.56 -9.65 0.58
C GLU A 289 -6.05 -8.61 -0.44
N ASN A 290 -6.64 -9.05 -1.55
CA ASN A 290 -7.16 -8.14 -2.57
C ASN A 290 -8.27 -7.20 -2.06
N LEU A 291 -8.95 -7.54 -0.96
CA LEU A 291 -9.94 -6.65 -0.32
C LEU A 291 -9.31 -5.38 0.26
N PHE A 292 -8.03 -5.42 0.60
CA PHE A 292 -7.29 -4.29 1.17
C PHE A 292 -6.53 -3.50 0.09
N GLU A 293 -6.35 -4.07 -1.10
CA GLU A 293 -5.63 -3.45 -2.21
C GLU A 293 -6.47 -2.46 -3.02
N LYS A 294 -5.89 -1.34 -3.44
CA LYS A 294 -6.64 -0.29 -4.15
C LYS A 294 -7.16 -0.70 -5.53
N GLU A 295 -6.37 -1.42 -6.31
CA GLU A 295 -6.68 -1.72 -7.72
C GLU A 295 -7.85 -2.73 -7.85
N PRO A 296 -7.86 -3.86 -7.13
CA PRO A 296 -9.03 -4.73 -7.08
C PRO A 296 -10.25 -4.02 -6.51
N ASN A 297 -10.08 -3.17 -5.48
CA ASN A 297 -11.16 -2.42 -4.88
C ASN A 297 -11.90 -1.46 -5.83
N ILE A 298 -11.35 -1.11 -6.99
CA ILE A 298 -12.07 -0.32 -8.00
C ILE A 298 -13.36 -1.03 -8.43
N LEU A 299 -13.33 -2.35 -8.56
CA LEU A 299 -14.51 -3.16 -8.91
C LEU A 299 -15.54 -3.14 -7.77
N LEU A 300 -15.08 -3.24 -6.52
CA LEU A 300 -15.93 -3.17 -5.32
C LEU A 300 -16.49 -1.75 -5.06
N LYS A 301 -15.86 -0.69 -5.57
CA LYS A 301 -16.35 0.70 -5.42
C LYS A 301 -17.50 1.06 -6.36
N LEU A 302 -17.84 0.21 -7.34
CA LEU A 302 -18.93 0.48 -8.29
C LEU A 302 -20.28 0.51 -7.56
N LYS A 303 -20.79 1.72 -7.25
CA LYS A 303 -22.02 1.93 -6.45
C LYS A 303 -23.29 1.35 -7.10
N HIS A 304 -23.32 1.20 -8.42
CA HIS A 304 -24.48 0.73 -9.18
C HIS A 304 -24.49 -0.79 -9.41
N LYS A 305 -23.47 -1.50 -8.91
CA LYS A 305 -23.32 -2.95 -9.03
C LYS A 305 -23.64 -3.64 -7.70
N GLU A 306 -24.32 -4.76 -7.79
CA GLU A 306 -24.57 -5.70 -6.70
C GLU A 306 -23.43 -6.72 -6.70
N LYS A 307 -22.66 -6.78 -5.62
CA LYS A 307 -21.52 -7.68 -5.49
C LYS A 307 -21.97 -8.96 -4.81
N VAL A 308 -21.81 -10.07 -5.49
CA VAL A 308 -22.13 -11.40 -4.95
C VAL A 308 -20.83 -12.10 -4.64
N PHE A 309 -20.59 -12.31 -3.35
CA PHE A 309 -19.42 -13.00 -2.84
C PHE A 309 -19.73 -14.49 -2.79
N ILE A 310 -18.87 -15.29 -3.41
CA ILE A 310 -19.01 -16.74 -3.45
C ILE A 310 -17.73 -17.43 -2.96
N ALA A 311 -17.93 -18.57 -2.31
CA ALA A 311 -16.91 -19.53 -1.93
C ALA A 311 -17.56 -20.93 -2.00
N ASN A 312 -16.81 -21.99 -1.69
CA ASN A 312 -17.39 -23.34 -1.64
C ASN A 312 -18.53 -23.41 -0.63
N ASP A 313 -18.29 -22.91 0.59
CA ASP A 313 -19.27 -22.85 1.67
C ASP A 313 -19.76 -21.41 1.95
N GLU A 314 -20.94 -21.30 2.56
CA GLU A 314 -21.55 -20.01 2.91
C GLU A 314 -20.72 -19.22 3.93
N LEU A 315 -20.08 -19.91 4.90
CA LEU A 315 -19.36 -19.27 5.98
C LEU A 315 -18.14 -18.51 5.46
N THR A 316 -17.34 -19.13 4.59
CA THR A 316 -16.18 -18.51 3.94
C THR A 316 -16.59 -17.30 3.10
N ALA A 317 -17.65 -17.41 2.29
CA ALA A 317 -18.18 -16.27 1.53
C ALA A 317 -18.63 -15.13 2.46
N LYS A 318 -19.24 -15.48 3.60
CA LYS A 318 -19.70 -14.54 4.61
C LYS A 318 -18.54 -13.82 5.31
N LYS A 319 -17.47 -14.52 5.67
CA LYS A 319 -16.25 -13.90 6.24
C LYS A 319 -15.73 -12.78 5.32
N MET A 320 -15.60 -13.07 4.02
CA MET A 320 -15.13 -12.09 3.03
C MET A 320 -16.11 -10.91 2.87
N ALA A 321 -17.42 -11.20 2.88
CA ALA A 321 -18.46 -10.18 2.78
C ALA A 321 -18.52 -9.25 4.01
N ILE A 322 -18.28 -9.77 5.22
CA ILE A 322 -18.16 -8.96 6.45
C ILE A 322 -16.99 -8.01 6.33
N VAL A 323 -15.80 -8.52 5.99
CA VAL A 323 -14.60 -7.67 5.82
C VAL A 323 -14.85 -6.56 4.80
N ALA A 324 -15.42 -6.89 3.64
CA ALA A 324 -15.78 -5.88 2.65
C ALA A 324 -16.80 -4.84 3.17
N THR A 325 -17.75 -5.26 4.01
CA THR A 325 -18.72 -4.35 4.65
C THR A 325 -18.04 -3.39 5.64
N GLU A 326 -17.14 -3.90 6.49
CA GLU A 326 -16.37 -3.11 7.45
C GLU A 326 -15.36 -2.16 6.80
N LEU A 327 -14.91 -2.48 5.57
CA LEU A 327 -14.14 -1.58 4.72
C LEU A 327 -15.01 -0.49 4.06
N GLY A 328 -16.33 -0.52 4.25
CA GLY A 328 -17.28 0.49 3.78
C GLY A 328 -17.88 0.23 2.40
N PHE A 329 -17.66 -0.95 1.81
CA PHE A 329 -18.29 -1.31 0.54
C PHE A 329 -19.79 -1.59 0.75
N LYS A 330 -20.60 -1.27 -0.26
CA LYS A 330 -22.07 -1.36 -0.20
C LYS A 330 -22.61 -2.24 -1.32
N GLY A 331 -23.80 -2.80 -1.10
CA GLY A 331 -24.50 -3.65 -2.06
C GLY A 331 -23.86 -5.04 -2.15
N ILE A 332 -23.47 -5.59 -1.00
CA ILE A 332 -22.83 -6.90 -0.88
C ILE A 332 -23.89 -7.94 -0.57
N PHE A 333 -23.80 -9.06 -1.27
CA PHE A 333 -24.62 -10.25 -1.12
C PHE A 333 -23.74 -11.48 -1.04
N ILE A 334 -24.21 -12.52 -0.36
CA ILE A 334 -23.58 -13.85 -0.36
C ILE A 334 -24.49 -14.87 -1.04
N LEU A 335 -23.91 -15.95 -1.56
CA LEU A 335 -24.69 -17.09 -2.04
C LEU A 335 -25.05 -18.01 -0.86
N LYS A 336 -26.36 -18.17 -0.60
CA LYS A 336 -26.86 -19.05 0.47
C LYS A 336 -26.46 -20.50 0.18
N GLY A 337 -25.87 -21.16 1.16
CA GLY A 337 -25.29 -22.51 1.07
C GLY A 337 -23.94 -22.59 0.35
N GLY A 338 -23.43 -21.48 -0.19
CA GLY A 338 -22.21 -21.46 -1.00
C GLY A 338 -22.37 -22.14 -2.36
N LEU A 339 -21.24 -22.32 -3.05
CA LEU A 339 -21.21 -22.91 -4.38
C LEU A 339 -21.53 -24.42 -4.34
N ASP A 340 -21.28 -25.09 -3.22
CA ASP A 340 -21.57 -26.53 -3.08
C ASP A 340 -23.08 -26.80 -3.09
N THR A 341 -23.86 -26.02 -2.34
CA THR A 341 -25.32 -26.10 -2.41
C THR A 341 -25.84 -25.71 -3.80
N PHE A 342 -25.22 -24.74 -4.47
CA PHE A 342 -25.59 -24.39 -5.84
C PHE A 342 -25.32 -25.54 -6.84
N LYS A 343 -24.19 -26.23 -6.70
CA LYS A 343 -23.89 -27.42 -7.51
C LYS A 343 -24.93 -28.51 -7.28
N GLU A 344 -25.27 -28.78 -6.03
CA GLU A 344 -26.25 -29.80 -5.66
C GLU A 344 -27.66 -29.45 -6.18
N GLU A 345 -28.14 -28.25 -5.85
CA GLU A 345 -29.52 -27.85 -6.11
C GLU A 345 -29.80 -27.50 -7.58
N ILE A 346 -28.80 -27.02 -8.33
CA ILE A 346 -28.97 -26.50 -9.69
C ILE A 346 -28.23 -27.35 -10.72
N LEU A 347 -26.91 -27.52 -10.59
CA LEU A 347 -26.10 -28.19 -11.62
C LEU A 347 -26.33 -29.72 -11.64
N ASN A 348 -26.50 -30.33 -10.47
CA ASN A 348 -26.73 -31.75 -10.29
C ASN A 348 -28.20 -32.07 -9.99
N PHE A 349 -29.10 -31.11 -10.22
CA PHE A 349 -30.52 -31.23 -9.87
C PHE A 349 -31.16 -32.52 -10.41
N THR A 350 -31.92 -33.19 -9.54
CA THR A 350 -32.80 -34.30 -9.88
C THR A 350 -34.26 -33.87 -9.77
N PRO A 351 -35.07 -33.96 -10.86
CA PRO A 351 -36.47 -33.54 -10.83
C PRO A 351 -37.28 -34.25 -9.76
N ILE A 352 -38.15 -33.49 -9.09
CA ILE A 352 -39.11 -34.00 -8.12
C ILE A 352 -40.09 -34.94 -8.84
N ILE A 353 -40.18 -36.18 -8.37
CA ILE A 353 -41.07 -37.20 -8.93
C ILE A 353 -42.51 -36.89 -8.51
N ASN A 354 -43.43 -36.82 -9.49
CA ASN A 354 -44.85 -36.50 -9.29
C ASN A 354 -45.11 -35.17 -8.54
N PRO A 355 -44.73 -34.01 -9.13
CA PRO A 355 -44.92 -32.71 -8.50
C PRO A 355 -46.42 -32.39 -8.34
N LYS A 356 -46.86 -32.22 -7.09
CA LYS A 356 -48.26 -32.00 -6.73
C LYS A 356 -48.62 -30.52 -6.72
N THR A 357 -47.67 -29.65 -6.42
CA THR A 357 -47.91 -28.20 -6.33
C THR A 357 -47.46 -27.44 -7.59
N VAL A 358 -47.98 -26.22 -7.77
CA VAL A 358 -47.55 -25.33 -8.87
C VAL A 358 -46.08 -24.92 -8.71
N ASP A 359 -45.63 -24.76 -7.46
CA ASP A 359 -44.25 -24.41 -7.13
C ASP A 359 -43.29 -25.54 -7.48
N GLU A 360 -43.59 -26.78 -7.10
CA GLU A 360 -42.79 -27.95 -7.47
C GLU A 360 -42.68 -28.13 -9.00
N LYS A 361 -43.77 -27.91 -9.74
CA LYS A 361 -43.76 -27.92 -11.21
C LYS A 361 -42.87 -26.82 -11.77
N SER A 362 -42.90 -25.63 -11.17
CA SER A 362 -42.10 -24.47 -11.59
C SER A 362 -40.62 -24.67 -11.29
N ILE A 363 -40.29 -25.19 -10.10
CA ILE A 363 -38.94 -25.57 -9.68
C ILE A 363 -38.38 -26.62 -10.64
N ASN A 364 -39.14 -27.70 -10.90
CA ASN A 364 -38.73 -28.74 -11.86
C ASN A 364 -38.42 -28.14 -13.24
N ARG A 365 -39.31 -27.30 -13.77
CA ARG A 365 -39.12 -26.65 -15.08
C ARG A 365 -37.87 -25.76 -15.09
N PHE A 366 -37.72 -24.90 -14.08
CA PHE A 366 -36.63 -23.94 -14.02
C PHE A 366 -35.28 -24.63 -13.80
N ARG A 367 -35.15 -25.47 -12.77
CA ARG A 367 -33.89 -26.14 -12.43
C ARG A 367 -33.47 -27.14 -13.50
N SER A 368 -34.40 -27.85 -14.15
CA SER A 368 -34.06 -28.72 -15.29
C SER A 368 -33.49 -27.94 -16.48
N LYS A 369 -33.99 -26.73 -16.72
CA LYS A 369 -33.44 -25.84 -17.75
C LYS A 369 -32.07 -25.30 -17.32
N ALA A 370 -31.94 -24.82 -16.09
CA ALA A 370 -30.71 -24.26 -15.54
C ALA A 370 -29.56 -25.29 -15.53
N LYS A 371 -29.86 -26.55 -15.18
CA LYS A 371 -28.93 -27.68 -15.23
C LYS A 371 -28.27 -27.87 -16.60
N ILE A 372 -28.97 -27.55 -17.68
CA ILE A 372 -28.46 -27.72 -19.05
C ILE A 372 -27.74 -26.44 -19.51
N GLU A 373 -28.35 -25.28 -19.31
CA GLU A 373 -27.85 -24.02 -19.87
C GLU A 373 -26.67 -23.43 -19.09
N ILE A 374 -26.63 -23.56 -17.75
CA ILE A 374 -25.57 -22.94 -16.94
C ILE A 374 -24.20 -23.59 -17.21
N PRO A 375 -24.04 -24.93 -17.29
CA PRO A 375 -22.77 -25.53 -17.66
C PRO A 375 -22.23 -25.04 -19.01
N ILE A 376 -23.11 -24.85 -20.00
CA ILE A 376 -22.73 -24.28 -21.30
C ILE A 376 -22.22 -22.84 -21.14
N LEU A 377 -22.85 -22.03 -20.28
CA LEU A 377 -22.36 -20.68 -19.99
C LEU A 377 -21.02 -20.68 -19.25
N ILE A 378 -20.81 -21.62 -18.34
CA ILE A 378 -19.54 -21.83 -17.62
C ILE A 378 -18.43 -22.17 -18.61
N GLU A 379 -18.65 -23.15 -19.49
CA GLU A 379 -17.67 -23.59 -20.49
C GLU A 379 -17.32 -22.47 -21.49
N ASN A 380 -18.30 -21.67 -21.88
CA ASN A 380 -18.09 -20.51 -22.75
C ASN A 380 -17.47 -19.30 -22.02
N SER A 381 -17.42 -19.32 -20.70
CA SER A 381 -16.79 -18.26 -19.91
C SER A 381 -15.28 -18.53 -19.81
N LYS A 382 -14.47 -17.53 -20.15
CA LYS A 382 -13.02 -17.62 -19.94
C LYS A 382 -12.72 -17.25 -18.49
N PRO A 383 -11.92 -18.04 -17.75
CA PRO A 383 -11.49 -17.67 -16.42
C PRO A 383 -10.73 -16.35 -16.52
N LYS A 384 -11.18 -15.35 -15.78
CA LYS A 384 -10.40 -14.15 -15.53
C LYS A 384 -9.51 -14.52 -14.35
N GLY A 385 -8.22 -14.74 -14.62
CA GLY A 385 -7.23 -14.99 -13.56
C GLY A 385 -7.32 -13.95 -12.43
N PRO A 386 -6.66 -14.20 -11.29
CA PRO A 386 -6.80 -13.35 -10.11
C PRO A 386 -6.58 -11.88 -10.47
N VAL A 387 -7.30 -10.96 -9.81
CA VAL A 387 -7.07 -9.53 -10.02
C VAL A 387 -5.69 -9.18 -9.51
N LYS A 388 -4.70 -9.30 -10.40
CA LYS A 388 -3.32 -8.97 -10.07
C LYS A 388 -3.23 -7.47 -9.86
N LYS A 389 -2.59 -7.08 -8.76
CA LYS A 389 -2.04 -5.74 -8.59
C LYS A 389 -1.31 -5.37 -9.88
N LYS A 390 -1.84 -4.41 -10.62
CA LYS A 390 -1.18 -3.93 -11.83
C LYS A 390 -0.01 -3.10 -11.33
N MET A 391 1.17 -3.71 -11.24
CA MET A 391 2.40 -2.95 -11.11
C MET A 391 2.38 -1.90 -12.22
N LYS A 392 2.20 -0.62 -11.84
CA LYS A 392 2.33 0.47 -12.79
C LYS A 392 3.66 0.25 -13.49
N ARG A 393 3.63 0.22 -14.82
CA ARG A 393 4.83 0.06 -15.64
C ARG A 393 5.92 0.91 -15.01
N VAL A 394 6.98 0.26 -14.56
CA VAL A 394 8.21 0.92 -14.14
C VAL A 394 8.75 1.59 -15.40
N VAL A 395 8.27 2.80 -15.65
CA VAL A 395 8.99 3.74 -16.48
C VAL A 395 10.12 4.17 -15.55
N GLY A 396 11.35 3.76 -15.88
CA GLY A 396 12.54 4.26 -15.18
C GLY A 396 12.37 5.76 -15.02
N GLY A 397 12.38 6.22 -13.78
CA GLY A 397 12.05 7.61 -13.46
C GLY A 397 13.03 8.54 -14.15
N CYS A 398 12.49 9.54 -14.85
CA CYS A 398 13.05 10.88 -14.78
C CYS A 398 12.39 11.59 -13.60
#